data_AF-A0AAE0ZWR2-F1
#
_entry.id   AF-A0AAE0ZWR2-F1
#
_cell.length_a   1.000
_cell.length_b   1.000
_cell.length_c   1.000
_cell.angle_alpha   90.00
_cell.angle_beta   90.00
_cell.angle_gamma   90.00
#
_symmetry.space_group_name_H-M   'P 1'
#
loop_
_entity.id
_entity.type
_entity.pdbx_description
1 polymer ?
#
loop_
_entity_poly.entity_id
_entity_poly.type
_entity_poly.pdbx_seq_one_letter_code
_entity_poly.pdbx_strand_id
1 'polypeptide(L)'
;MLFSLLFVTTNFANKYVLSILKFTYPTIFQGWQTLVGVVMFRALVSTGHLDGLLHGKEWHECALWLPGMMFFLISIYSGSKALATLPIPVFLSMQNMSLVFRATADLIGYRKIVSVYTYVMMMMTLASALAIAKTDPQFEPDGYLWICVHIVSLGVFEIYTNLMKGRLKLRPTERLFCCYFYSVIVLAPCSYFLGDALEAATFPYLYFGQFYVGCILSGVLGMLMNLCAIRLHEANSSHSFLDISTVQSIAKMFCAATSLAFYDMSFSSTFNLFLIVNMLCTFGFSESSSHWRIQQESQMNHSKSDQNLETSLPWGLDEEIPAGLKRHELQQDMIRVQMS
;
A
#
# COMPACT_ATOMS: atom_id res chain seq x y z
N MET A 1 6.05 -13.80 9.36
CA MET A 1 6.13 -15.05 8.56
C MET A 1 4.87 -15.28 7.72
N LEU A 2 3.67 -15.33 8.32
CA LEU A 2 2.42 -15.57 7.58
C LEU A 2 2.20 -14.58 6.41
N PHE A 3 2.37 -13.28 6.65
CA PHE A 3 2.26 -12.27 5.59
C PHE A 3 3.18 -12.55 4.41
N SER A 4 4.46 -12.88 4.66
CA SER A 4 5.43 -13.16 3.61
C SER A 4 5.06 -14.41 2.81
N LEU A 5 4.58 -15.47 3.47
CA LEU A 5 4.08 -16.67 2.79
C LEU A 5 2.89 -16.36 1.90
N LEU A 6 1.90 -15.62 2.42
CA LEU A 6 0.74 -15.17 1.65
C LEU A 6 1.14 -14.28 0.47
N PHE A 7 2.12 -13.39 0.66
CA PHE A 7 2.63 -12.53 -0.40
C PHE A 7 3.25 -13.34 -1.54
N VAL A 8 4.15 -14.28 -1.23
CA VAL A 8 4.79 -15.14 -2.23
C VAL A 8 3.74 -15.97 -2.97
N THR A 9 2.89 -16.68 -2.23
CA THR A 9 1.86 -17.55 -2.82
C THR A 9 0.84 -16.78 -3.66
N THR A 10 0.43 -15.58 -3.23
CA THR A 10 -0.47 -14.70 -4.01
C THR A 10 0.17 -14.28 -5.33
N ASN A 11 1.43 -13.80 -5.31
CA ASN A 11 2.12 -13.39 -6.53
C ASN A 11 2.32 -14.57 -7.49
N PHE A 12 2.62 -15.76 -6.98
CA PHE A 12 2.76 -16.96 -7.79
C PHE A 12 1.43 -17.42 -8.39
N ALA A 13 0.36 -17.46 -7.59
CA ALA A 13 -0.97 -17.81 -8.08
C ALA A 13 -1.44 -16.83 -9.17
N ASN A 14 -1.22 -15.53 -8.96
CA ASN A 14 -1.52 -14.50 -9.95
C ASN A 14 -0.70 -14.70 -11.22
N LYS A 15 0.62 -14.86 -11.10
CA LYS A 15 1.51 -15.04 -12.26
C LYS A 15 1.19 -16.32 -13.04
N TYR A 16 0.83 -17.40 -12.35
CA TYR A 16 0.40 -18.65 -12.99
C TYR A 16 -0.84 -18.45 -13.85
N VAL A 17 -1.89 -17.82 -13.31
CA VAL A 17 -3.12 -17.57 -14.08
C VAL A 17 -2.87 -16.61 -15.24
N LEU A 18 -2.14 -15.52 -15.00
CA LEU A 18 -1.94 -14.46 -15.98
C LEU A 18 -0.96 -14.85 -17.10
N SER A 19 0.14 -15.55 -16.78
CA SER A 19 1.22 -15.81 -17.74
C SER A 19 1.32 -17.28 -18.18
N ILE A 20 1.01 -18.26 -17.32
CA ILE A 20 1.12 -19.69 -17.67
C ILE A 20 -0.17 -20.17 -18.35
N LEU A 21 -1.33 -19.90 -17.75
CA LEU A 21 -2.61 -20.15 -18.42
C LEU A 21 -2.86 -19.15 -19.57
N LYS A 22 -2.09 -18.05 -19.62
CA LYS A 22 -2.24 -16.95 -20.60
C LYS A 22 -3.62 -16.28 -20.53
N PHE A 23 -4.20 -16.20 -19.34
CA PHE A 23 -5.46 -15.49 -19.14
C PHE A 23 -5.19 -13.99 -18.95
N THR A 24 -5.05 -13.26 -20.07
CA THR A 24 -4.64 -11.85 -20.09
C THR A 24 -5.83 -10.86 -20.11
N TYR A 25 -6.93 -11.25 -19.46
CA TYR A 25 -8.17 -10.47 -19.29
C TYR A 25 -8.32 -9.95 -17.86
N PRO A 26 -7.59 -8.88 -17.46
CA PRO A 26 -7.58 -8.43 -16.07
C PRO A 26 -8.91 -7.92 -15.56
N THR A 27 -9.84 -7.47 -16.41
CA THR A 27 -11.17 -7.07 -15.90
C THR A 27 -11.92 -8.27 -15.32
N ILE A 28 -11.87 -9.41 -15.99
CA ILE A 28 -12.50 -10.65 -15.55
C ILE A 28 -11.72 -11.27 -14.40
N PHE A 29 -10.39 -11.31 -14.50
CA PHE A 29 -9.53 -11.87 -13.45
C PHE A 29 -9.69 -11.11 -12.13
N GLN A 30 -9.58 -9.77 -12.17
CA GLN A 30 -9.78 -8.93 -10.99
C GLN A 30 -11.24 -8.93 -10.53
N GLY A 31 -12.20 -9.07 -11.45
CA GLY A 31 -13.61 -9.26 -11.11
C GLY A 31 -13.82 -10.51 -10.26
N TRP A 32 -13.22 -11.64 -10.63
CA TRP A 32 -13.24 -12.86 -9.83
C TRP A 32 -12.57 -12.69 -8.46
N GLN A 33 -11.38 -12.10 -8.41
CA GLN A 33 -10.65 -11.92 -7.15
C GLN A 33 -11.44 -11.04 -6.16
N THR A 34 -11.99 -9.93 -6.65
CA THR A 34 -12.75 -9.00 -5.83
C THR A 34 -14.12 -9.58 -5.43
N LEU A 35 -14.77 -10.36 -6.30
CA LEU A 35 -15.99 -11.11 -5.98
C LEU A 35 -15.76 -12.13 -4.86
N VAL A 36 -14.70 -12.95 -4.98
CA VAL A 36 -14.30 -13.91 -3.94
C VAL A 36 -14.03 -13.17 -2.63
N GLY A 37 -13.35 -12.03 -2.68
CA GLY A 37 -13.13 -11.18 -1.52
C GLY A 37 -14.43 -10.69 -0.86
N VAL A 38 -15.42 -10.23 -1.64
CA VAL A 38 -16.75 -9.82 -1.11
C VAL A 38 -17.45 -11.01 -0.43
N VAL A 39 -17.45 -12.18 -1.07
CA VAL A 39 -18.05 -13.40 -0.52
C VAL A 39 -17.35 -13.81 0.79
N MET A 40 -16.02 -13.76 0.82
CA MET A 40 -15.24 -14.05 2.02
C MET A 40 -15.53 -13.06 3.16
N PHE A 41 -15.62 -11.76 2.87
CA PHE A 41 -16.01 -10.77 3.87
C PHE A 41 -17.38 -11.10 4.47
N ARG A 42 -18.37 -11.43 3.64
CA ARG A 42 -19.71 -11.83 4.10
C ARG A 42 -19.67 -13.10 4.94
N ALA A 43 -18.87 -14.10 4.54
CA ALA A 43 -18.68 -15.34 5.30
C ALA A 43 -17.99 -15.09 6.66
N LEU A 44 -16.97 -14.24 6.72
CA LEU A 44 -16.28 -13.88 7.95
C LEU A 44 -17.19 -13.13 8.94
N VAL A 45 -18.08 -12.26 8.44
CA VAL A 45 -19.12 -11.63 9.25
C VAL A 45 -20.14 -12.65 9.74
N SER A 46 -20.63 -13.51 8.84
CA SER A 46 -21.63 -14.54 9.20
C SER A 46 -21.11 -15.56 10.21
N THR A 47 -19.80 -15.80 10.25
CA THR A 47 -19.15 -16.72 11.19
C THR A 47 -18.67 -16.03 12.47
N GLY A 48 -18.88 -14.71 12.61
CA GLY A 48 -18.50 -13.93 13.79
C GLY A 48 -17.00 -13.62 13.92
N HIS A 49 -16.19 -13.85 12.88
CA HIS A 49 -14.76 -13.52 12.89
C HIS A 49 -14.48 -12.02 12.64
N LEU A 50 -15.46 -11.32 12.06
CA LEU A 50 -15.48 -9.87 11.90
C LEU A 50 -16.80 -9.32 12.44
N ASP A 51 -16.78 -8.15 13.09
CA ASP A 51 -18.02 -7.46 13.43
C ASP A 51 -18.78 -7.09 12.16
N GLY A 52 -20.08 -6.81 12.29
CA GLY A 52 -20.93 -6.38 11.19
C GLY A 52 -20.27 -5.31 10.32
N LEU A 53 -20.23 -5.55 9.01
CA LEU A 53 -19.73 -4.58 8.03
C LEU A 53 -20.83 -3.57 7.73
N LEU A 54 -20.50 -2.27 7.79
CA LEU A 54 -21.36 -1.15 7.39
C LEU A 54 -22.73 -1.16 8.10
N HIS A 55 -22.84 -0.46 9.23
CA HIS A 55 -24.08 -0.42 10.04
C HIS A 55 -25.20 0.49 9.47
N GLY A 56 -25.31 0.61 8.15
CA GLY A 56 -26.41 1.32 7.46
C GLY A 56 -26.39 2.86 7.53
N LYS A 57 -25.65 3.47 8.48
CA LYS A 57 -25.47 4.93 8.61
C LYS A 57 -24.22 5.48 7.90
N GLU A 58 -23.44 4.65 7.22
CA GLU A 58 -22.11 4.98 6.70
C GLU A 58 -22.06 5.25 5.19
N TRP A 59 -23.21 5.32 4.50
CA TRP A 59 -23.26 5.57 3.05
C TRP A 59 -22.58 6.87 2.63
N HIS A 60 -22.68 7.92 3.46
CA HIS A 60 -21.97 9.17 3.24
C HIS A 60 -20.45 8.99 3.31
N GLU A 61 -19.97 8.23 4.30
CA GLU A 61 -18.55 7.92 4.48
C GLU A 61 -18.03 7.09 3.29
N CYS A 62 -18.81 6.13 2.82
CA CYS A 62 -18.51 5.36 1.62
C CYS A 62 -18.47 6.25 0.37
N ALA A 63 -19.38 7.22 0.23
CA ALA A 63 -19.37 8.16 -0.89
C ALA A 63 -18.13 9.06 -0.86
N LEU A 64 -17.74 9.54 0.33
CA LEU A 64 -16.47 10.26 0.49
C LEU A 64 -15.27 9.37 0.18
N TRP A 65 -15.34 8.06 0.43
CA TRP A 65 -14.29 7.09 0.12
C TRP A 65 -14.17 6.74 -1.38
N LEU A 66 -15.08 7.22 -2.23
CA LEU A 66 -15.12 6.89 -3.66
C LEU A 66 -13.81 7.14 -4.43
N PRO A 67 -13.08 8.25 -4.24
CA PRO A 67 -11.77 8.43 -4.89
C PRO A 67 -10.78 7.32 -4.51
N GLY A 68 -10.78 6.88 -3.25
CA GLY A 68 -9.97 5.76 -2.79
C GLY A 68 -10.34 4.45 -3.51
N MET A 69 -11.65 4.17 -3.65
CA MET A 69 -12.14 3.00 -4.39
C MET A 69 -11.72 3.03 -5.87
N MET A 70 -11.74 4.20 -6.51
CA MET A 70 -11.29 4.38 -7.90
C MET A 70 -9.79 4.10 -8.06
N PHE A 71 -8.93 4.70 -7.22
CA PHE A 71 -7.49 4.46 -7.30
C PHE A 71 -7.12 3.02 -6.95
N PHE A 72 -7.83 2.40 -6.00
CA PHE A 72 -7.69 0.99 -5.71
C PHE A 72 -7.99 0.14 -6.97
N LEU A 73 -9.13 0.37 -7.63
CA LEU A 73 -9.51 -0.33 -8.85
C LEU A 73 -8.46 -0.17 -9.96
N ILE A 74 -7.98 1.04 -10.21
CA ILE A 74 -6.95 1.31 -11.21
C ILE A 74 -5.66 0.55 -10.86
N SER A 75 -5.27 0.52 -9.58
CA SER A 75 -4.05 -0.16 -9.14
C SER A 75 -4.11 -1.68 -9.30
N ILE A 76 -5.23 -2.33 -8.98
CA ILE A 76 -5.34 -3.79 -9.16
C ILE A 76 -5.40 -4.18 -10.64
N TYR A 77 -6.06 -3.37 -11.47
CA TYR A 77 -6.16 -3.60 -12.92
C TYR A 77 -4.79 -3.45 -13.59
N SER A 78 -4.14 -2.31 -13.40
CA SER A 78 -2.82 -2.02 -13.98
C SER A 78 -1.73 -2.94 -13.42
N GLY A 79 -1.79 -3.28 -12.14
CA GLY A 79 -0.88 -4.25 -11.51
C GLY A 79 -1.00 -5.64 -12.14
N SER A 80 -2.21 -6.07 -12.50
CA SER A 80 -2.42 -7.35 -13.18
C SER A 80 -1.90 -7.35 -14.61
N LYS A 81 -2.16 -6.29 -15.38
CA LYS A 81 -1.56 -6.15 -16.73
C LYS A 81 -0.04 -6.18 -16.65
N ALA A 82 0.55 -5.42 -15.74
CA ALA A 82 2.00 -5.36 -15.54
C ALA A 82 2.58 -6.71 -15.10
N LEU A 83 1.94 -7.42 -14.18
CA LEU A 83 2.40 -8.73 -13.70
C LEU A 83 2.26 -9.81 -14.77
N ALA A 84 1.28 -9.70 -15.67
CA ALA A 84 1.12 -10.63 -16.79
C ALA A 84 2.31 -10.55 -17.76
N THR A 85 2.81 -9.34 -18.01
CA THR A 85 3.89 -9.07 -18.98
C THR A 85 5.28 -9.14 -18.36
N LEU A 86 5.50 -8.51 -17.21
CA LEU A 86 6.81 -8.38 -16.59
C LEU A 86 7.16 -9.62 -15.76
N PRO A 87 8.43 -10.05 -15.73
CA PRO A 87 8.90 -11.04 -14.76
C PRO A 87 8.70 -10.56 -13.32
N ILE A 88 8.46 -11.51 -12.39
CA ILE A 88 8.20 -11.19 -10.98
C ILE A 88 9.29 -10.30 -10.36
N PRO A 89 10.61 -10.57 -10.53
CA PRO A 89 11.65 -9.72 -9.95
C PRO A 89 11.58 -8.28 -10.43
N VAL A 90 11.35 -8.06 -11.73
CA VAL A 90 11.20 -6.72 -12.34
C VAL A 90 9.96 -6.03 -11.78
N PHE A 91 8.81 -6.71 -11.79
CA PHE A 91 7.57 -6.18 -11.25
C PHE A 91 7.73 -5.71 -9.79
N LEU A 92 8.36 -6.53 -8.95
CA LEU A 92 8.58 -6.20 -7.54
C LEU A 92 9.60 -5.06 -7.35
N SER A 93 10.68 -5.04 -8.13
CA SER A 93 11.67 -3.95 -8.10
C SER A 93 11.07 -2.61 -8.53
N MET A 94 10.25 -2.60 -9.59
CA MET A 94 9.52 -1.41 -10.01
C MET A 94 8.52 -0.99 -8.93
N GLN A 95 7.80 -1.94 -8.30
CA GLN A 95 6.86 -1.63 -7.23
C GLN A 95 7.55 -1.00 -6.00
N ASN A 96 8.85 -1.20 -5.78
CA ASN A 96 9.58 -0.53 -4.69
C ASN A 96 9.59 1.00 -4.83
N MET A 97 9.38 1.52 -6.03
CA MET A 97 9.18 2.95 -6.29
C MET A 97 7.96 3.52 -5.56
N SER A 98 6.91 2.71 -5.33
CA SER A 98 5.72 3.15 -4.57
C SER A 98 6.07 3.47 -3.11
N LEU A 99 7.01 2.72 -2.52
CA LEU A 99 7.49 2.97 -1.16
C LEU A 99 8.25 4.30 -1.09
N VAL A 100 9.09 4.57 -2.09
CA VAL A 100 9.81 5.85 -2.24
C VAL A 100 8.84 7.01 -2.41
N PHE A 101 7.81 6.84 -3.24
CA PHE A 101 6.76 7.83 -3.45
C PHE A 101 6.03 8.15 -2.15
N ARG A 102 5.60 7.14 -1.39
CA ARG A 102 4.94 7.32 -0.10
C ARG A 102 5.85 8.04 0.90
N ALA A 103 7.12 7.63 0.99
CA ALA A 103 8.09 8.25 1.88
C ALA A 103 8.36 9.71 1.55
N THR A 104 8.39 10.05 0.26
CA THR A 104 8.53 11.43 -0.21
C THR A 104 7.29 12.25 0.15
N ALA A 105 6.09 11.68 0.04
CA ALA A 105 4.86 12.35 0.47
C ALA A 105 4.83 12.60 1.98
N ASP A 106 5.22 11.61 2.79
CA ASP A 106 5.38 11.77 4.24
C ASP A 106 6.41 12.87 4.55
N LEU A 107 7.54 12.89 3.85
CA LEU A 107 8.59 13.89 4.03
C LEU A 107 8.08 15.32 3.79
N ILE A 108 7.33 15.52 2.71
CA ILE A 108 6.73 16.82 2.36
C ILE A 108 5.66 17.21 3.38
N GLY A 109 4.81 16.26 3.78
CA GLY A 109 3.71 16.49 4.72
C GLY A 109 4.17 16.84 6.13
N TYR A 110 5.12 16.07 6.68
CA TYR A 110 5.65 16.26 8.03
C TYR A 110 6.82 17.25 8.11
N ARG A 111 7.36 17.71 6.97
CA ARG A 111 8.43 18.71 6.84
C ARG A 111 9.66 18.44 7.74
N LYS A 112 10.13 17.19 7.85
CA LYS A 112 11.29 16.84 8.70
C LYS A 112 12.48 16.31 7.89
N ILE A 113 13.66 16.34 8.48
CA ILE A 113 14.92 15.91 7.85
C ILE A 113 15.07 14.39 8.02
N VAL A 114 15.22 13.66 6.91
CA VAL A 114 15.58 12.24 6.89
C VAL A 114 17.09 12.06 7.09
N SER A 115 17.50 10.93 7.68
CA SER A 115 18.93 10.63 7.77
C SER A 115 19.56 10.54 6.38
N VAL A 116 20.83 10.93 6.26
CA VAL A 116 21.58 10.86 4.99
C VAL A 116 21.54 9.44 4.43
N TYR A 117 21.67 8.43 5.29
CA TYR A 117 21.54 7.02 4.93
C TYR A 117 20.18 6.70 4.28
N THR A 118 19.07 7.10 4.90
CA THR A 118 17.71 6.87 4.37
C THR A 118 17.55 7.50 2.99
N TYR A 119 18.01 8.74 2.84
CA TYR A 119 17.91 9.47 1.58
C TYR A 119 18.74 8.81 0.47
N VAL A 120 19.98 8.40 0.77
CA VAL A 120 20.84 7.69 -0.19
C VAL A 120 20.20 6.36 -0.62
N MET A 121 19.69 5.57 0.30
CA MET A 121 19.02 4.29 -0.03
C MET A 121 17.75 4.48 -0.85
N MET A 122 16.98 5.53 -0.57
CA MET A 122 15.81 5.92 -1.34
C MET A 122 16.18 6.30 -2.79
N MET A 123 17.23 7.13 -2.97
CA MET A 123 17.72 7.53 -4.28
C MET A 123 18.34 6.37 -5.06
N MET A 124 19.07 5.47 -4.39
CA MET A 124 19.61 4.26 -5.01
C MET A 124 18.50 3.30 -5.46
N THR A 125 17.40 3.20 -4.70
CA THR A 125 16.21 2.44 -5.09
C THR A 125 15.59 3.03 -6.37
N LEU A 126 15.46 4.35 -6.44
CA LEU A 126 14.97 5.04 -7.64
C LEU A 126 15.90 4.84 -8.85
N ALA A 127 17.19 5.09 -8.68
CA ALA A 127 18.18 4.96 -9.75
C ALA A 127 18.27 3.52 -10.27
N SER A 128 18.26 2.53 -9.38
CA SER A 128 18.29 1.12 -9.77
C SER A 128 17.02 0.68 -10.50
N ALA A 129 15.82 1.15 -10.13
CA ALA A 129 14.59 0.87 -10.86
C ALA A 129 14.64 1.41 -12.31
N LEU A 130 15.15 2.64 -12.50
CA LEU A 130 15.35 3.22 -13.82
C LEU A 130 16.43 2.45 -14.62
N ALA A 131 17.48 1.98 -13.96
CA ALA A 131 18.53 1.20 -14.58
C ALA A 131 18.04 -0.20 -14.98
N ILE A 132 17.19 -0.85 -14.18
CA ILE A 132 16.51 -2.12 -14.53
C ILE A 132 15.72 -1.93 -15.82
N ALA A 133 14.87 -0.91 -15.90
CA ALA A 133 14.07 -0.64 -17.10
C ALA A 133 14.94 -0.42 -18.36
N LYS A 134 16.12 0.19 -18.22
CA LYS A 134 17.05 0.41 -19.34
C LYS A 134 17.88 -0.81 -19.73
N THR A 135 18.12 -1.72 -18.79
CA THR A 135 19.02 -2.87 -18.98
C THR A 135 18.28 -4.19 -19.11
N ASP A 136 16.95 -4.15 -19.09
CA ASP A 136 16.08 -5.32 -19.20
C ASP A 136 16.29 -6.03 -20.56
N PRO A 137 16.80 -7.27 -20.56
CA PRO A 137 16.96 -8.05 -21.79
C PRO A 137 15.62 -8.47 -22.42
N GLN A 138 14.51 -8.40 -21.67
CA GLN A 138 13.15 -8.73 -22.11
C GLN A 138 12.23 -7.49 -22.00
N PHE A 139 12.77 -6.31 -22.35
CA PHE A 139 12.02 -5.06 -22.26
C PHE A 139 10.72 -5.11 -23.08
N GLU A 140 9.59 -5.03 -22.37
CA GLU A 140 8.24 -4.98 -22.95
C GLU A 140 7.59 -3.63 -22.62
N PRO A 141 7.50 -2.68 -23.57
CA PRO A 141 7.03 -1.31 -23.32
C PRO A 141 5.67 -1.24 -22.63
N ASP A 142 4.73 -2.11 -23.03
CA ASP A 142 3.39 -2.15 -22.46
C ASP A 142 3.42 -2.52 -20.97
N GLY A 143 4.27 -3.48 -20.59
CA GLY A 143 4.44 -3.87 -19.20
C GLY A 143 4.98 -2.73 -18.33
N TYR A 144 5.96 -1.99 -18.85
CA TYR A 144 6.53 -0.82 -18.18
C TYR A 144 5.57 0.37 -18.11
N LEU A 145 4.67 0.53 -19.09
CA LEU A 145 3.60 1.52 -19.01
C LEU A 145 2.60 1.15 -17.90
N TRP A 146 2.13 -0.10 -17.88
CA TRP A 146 1.15 -0.54 -16.88
C TRP A 146 1.72 -0.51 -15.45
N ILE A 147 3.00 -0.85 -15.25
CA ILE A 147 3.59 -0.77 -13.91
C ILE A 147 3.72 0.69 -13.44
N CYS A 148 3.96 1.65 -14.33
CA CYS A 148 3.93 3.08 -13.99
C CYS A 148 2.54 3.51 -13.53
N VAL A 149 1.48 3.12 -14.25
CA VAL A 149 0.08 3.39 -13.84
C VAL A 149 -0.21 2.76 -12.49
N HIS A 150 0.26 1.53 -12.26
CA HIS A 150 0.11 0.83 -10.99
C HIS A 150 0.79 1.58 -9.83
N ILE A 151 2.06 1.97 -9.98
CA ILE A 151 2.82 2.66 -8.93
C ILE A 151 2.16 3.99 -8.57
N VAL A 152 1.74 4.78 -9.58
CA VAL A 152 1.10 6.08 -9.35
C VAL A 152 -0.25 5.91 -8.68
N SER A 153 -1.12 5.02 -9.19
CA SER A 153 -2.45 4.80 -8.61
C SER A 153 -2.38 4.22 -7.20
N LEU A 154 -1.47 3.27 -6.94
CA LEU A 154 -1.21 2.73 -5.61
C LEU A 154 -0.69 3.80 -4.65
N GLY A 155 0.27 4.61 -5.09
CA GLY A 155 0.81 5.71 -4.28
C GLY A 155 -0.24 6.75 -3.91
N VAL A 156 -1.08 7.18 -4.88
CA VAL A 156 -2.17 8.12 -4.62
C VAL A 156 -3.23 7.50 -3.71
N PHE A 157 -3.58 6.23 -3.90
CA PHE A 157 -4.49 5.50 -3.02
C PHE A 157 -4.01 5.50 -1.57
N GLU A 158 -2.71 5.26 -1.34
CA GLU A 158 -2.12 5.23 0.01
C GLU A 158 -2.08 6.61 0.66
N ILE A 159 -1.67 7.64 -0.08
CA ILE A 159 -1.71 9.03 0.40
C ILE A 159 -3.15 9.41 0.76
N TYR A 160 -4.11 9.09 -0.11
CA TYR A 160 -5.52 9.37 0.14
C TYR A 160 -6.04 8.61 1.38
N THR A 161 -5.64 7.35 1.55
CA THR A 161 -5.95 6.53 2.74
C THR A 161 -5.46 7.20 4.01
N ASN A 162 -4.24 7.73 3.99
CA ASN A 162 -3.63 8.45 5.11
C ASN A 162 -4.33 9.78 5.38
N LEU A 163 -4.66 10.55 4.34
CA LEU A 163 -5.40 11.82 4.48
C LEU A 163 -6.80 11.64 5.07
N MET A 164 -7.46 10.52 4.75
CA MET A 164 -8.78 10.17 5.28
C MET A 164 -8.73 9.39 6.61
N LYS A 165 -7.53 9.10 7.13
CA LYS A 165 -7.36 8.50 8.46
C LYS A 165 -7.87 9.47 9.52
N GLY A 166 -8.80 9.03 10.36
CA GLY A 166 -9.45 9.86 11.38
C GLY A 166 -10.51 10.85 10.87
N ARG A 167 -10.59 11.11 9.55
CA ARG A 167 -11.67 11.90 8.94
C ARG A 167 -12.90 11.07 8.62
N LEU A 168 -12.69 9.83 8.17
CA LEU A 168 -13.77 8.89 7.92
C LEU A 168 -13.98 7.96 9.10
N LYS A 169 -15.23 7.71 9.44
CA LYS A 169 -15.64 6.72 10.46
C LYS A 169 -15.70 5.29 9.92
N LEU A 170 -14.88 4.98 8.93
CA LEU A 170 -14.76 3.63 8.34
C LEU A 170 -13.51 2.93 8.85
N ARG A 171 -13.68 1.71 9.36
CA ARG A 171 -12.59 0.80 9.73
C ARG A 171 -11.77 0.39 8.49
N PRO A 172 -10.50 0.01 8.65
CA PRO A 172 -9.68 -0.45 7.53
C PRO A 172 -10.30 -1.62 6.75
N THR A 173 -10.94 -2.55 7.46
CA THR A 173 -11.67 -3.69 6.88
C THR A 173 -12.88 -3.25 6.06
N GLU A 174 -13.63 -2.24 6.52
CA GLU A 174 -14.76 -1.66 5.79
C GLU A 174 -14.31 -0.93 4.53
N ARG A 175 -13.21 -0.16 4.62
CA ARG A 175 -12.62 0.51 3.45
C ARG A 175 -12.22 -0.50 2.37
N LEU A 176 -11.61 -1.62 2.78
CA LEU A 176 -11.24 -2.72 1.88
C LEU A 176 -12.47 -3.41 1.28
N PHE A 177 -13.51 -3.66 2.09
CA PHE A 177 -14.77 -4.21 1.62
C PHE A 177 -15.43 -3.28 0.57
N CYS A 178 -15.49 -1.98 0.83
CA CYS A 178 -16.01 -0.99 -0.11
C CYS A 178 -15.22 -0.99 -1.42
N CYS A 179 -13.89 -1.05 -1.36
CA CYS A 179 -13.03 -1.19 -2.54
C CYS A 179 -13.38 -2.45 -3.36
N TYR A 180 -13.52 -3.60 -2.72
CA TYR A 180 -13.84 -4.86 -3.42
C TYR A 180 -15.25 -4.83 -4.03
N PHE A 181 -16.24 -4.35 -3.27
CA PHE A 181 -17.61 -4.25 -3.74
C PHE A 181 -17.73 -3.29 -4.94
N TYR A 182 -17.09 -2.12 -4.85
CA TYR A 182 -16.99 -1.16 -5.94
C TYR A 182 -16.31 -1.77 -7.16
N SER A 183 -15.18 -2.47 -6.97
CA SER A 183 -14.48 -3.14 -8.06
C SER A 183 -15.36 -4.16 -8.79
N VAL A 184 -16.15 -4.98 -8.09
CA VAL A 184 -17.08 -5.93 -8.73
C VAL A 184 -18.10 -5.19 -9.60
N ILE A 185 -18.70 -4.13 -9.07
CA ILE A 185 -19.74 -3.35 -9.77
C ILE A 185 -19.18 -2.69 -11.04
N VAL A 186 -17.94 -2.19 -11.00
CA VAL A 186 -17.34 -1.50 -12.15
C VAL A 186 -16.71 -2.47 -13.14
N LEU A 187 -16.02 -3.51 -12.67
CA LEU A 187 -15.33 -4.46 -13.54
C LEU A 187 -16.28 -5.30 -14.38
N ALA A 188 -17.47 -5.63 -13.86
CA ALA A 188 -18.47 -6.39 -14.62
C ALA A 188 -18.87 -5.70 -15.95
N PRO A 189 -19.41 -4.46 -15.96
CA PRO A 189 -19.72 -3.77 -17.21
C PRO A 189 -18.46 -3.42 -18.01
N CYS A 190 -17.34 -3.05 -17.35
CA CYS A 190 -16.09 -2.79 -18.05
C CYS A 190 -15.60 -4.01 -18.84
N SER A 191 -15.76 -5.24 -18.33
CA SER A 191 -15.37 -6.45 -19.04
C SER A 191 -16.12 -6.62 -20.37
N TYR A 192 -17.38 -6.18 -20.44
CA TYR A 192 -18.15 -6.19 -21.69
C TYR A 192 -17.69 -5.07 -22.63
N PHE A 193 -17.56 -3.84 -22.14
CA PHE A 193 -17.19 -2.68 -22.96
C PHE A 193 -15.76 -2.74 -23.51
N LEU A 194 -14.83 -3.32 -22.77
CA LEU A 194 -13.44 -3.51 -23.22
C LEU A 194 -13.28 -4.72 -24.15
N GLY A 195 -14.34 -5.52 -24.36
CA GLY A 195 -14.29 -6.73 -25.18
C GLY A 195 -13.70 -7.96 -24.46
N ASP A 196 -13.12 -7.81 -23.27
CA ASP A 196 -12.56 -8.91 -22.47
C ASP A 196 -13.55 -10.07 -22.30
N ALA A 197 -14.83 -9.79 -22.03
CA ALA A 197 -15.87 -10.81 -21.85
C ALA A 197 -16.17 -11.60 -23.14
N LEU A 198 -16.12 -10.93 -24.28
CA LEU A 198 -16.36 -11.54 -25.58
C LEU A 198 -15.16 -12.39 -26.00
N GLU A 199 -13.95 -11.89 -25.80
CA GLU A 199 -12.73 -12.62 -26.09
C GLU A 199 -12.55 -13.83 -25.16
N ALA A 200 -12.84 -13.66 -23.87
CA ALA A 200 -12.78 -14.74 -22.89
C ALA A 200 -13.76 -15.88 -23.22
N ALA A 201 -14.88 -15.64 -23.89
CA ALA A 201 -15.80 -16.70 -24.31
C ALA A 201 -15.15 -17.69 -25.31
N THR A 202 -14.13 -17.24 -26.04
CA THR A 202 -13.35 -18.05 -26.98
C THR A 202 -12.08 -18.65 -26.35
N PHE A 203 -11.82 -18.36 -25.07
CA PHE A 203 -10.59 -18.77 -24.40
C PHE A 203 -10.59 -20.29 -24.13
N PRO A 204 -9.55 -21.03 -24.57
CA PRO A 204 -9.53 -22.49 -24.51
C PRO A 204 -9.65 -23.06 -23.10
N TYR A 205 -9.05 -22.39 -22.10
CA TYR A 205 -9.05 -22.86 -20.72
C TYR A 205 -10.26 -22.40 -19.89
N LEU A 206 -11.20 -21.64 -20.47
CA LEU A 206 -12.35 -21.10 -19.74
C LEU A 206 -13.17 -22.22 -19.08
N TYR A 207 -13.31 -23.36 -19.76
CA TYR A 207 -14.10 -24.50 -19.29
C TYR A 207 -13.29 -25.49 -18.43
N PHE A 208 -12.00 -25.23 -18.19
CA PHE A 208 -11.17 -26.12 -17.37
C PHE A 208 -11.28 -25.73 -15.90
N GLY A 209 -11.52 -26.72 -15.04
CA GLY A 209 -11.59 -26.50 -13.59
C GLY A 209 -10.33 -25.86 -13.00
N GLN A 210 -9.15 -26.10 -13.60
CA GLN A 210 -7.88 -25.49 -13.20
C GLN A 210 -7.91 -23.96 -13.26
N PHE A 211 -8.61 -23.38 -14.24
CA PHE A 211 -8.77 -21.94 -14.37
C PHE A 211 -9.56 -21.36 -13.20
N TYR A 212 -10.75 -21.91 -12.93
CA TYR A 212 -11.58 -21.48 -11.81
C TYR A 212 -10.91 -21.69 -10.45
N VAL A 213 -10.21 -22.80 -10.26
CA VAL A 213 -9.42 -23.05 -9.05
C VAL A 213 -8.32 -22.00 -8.91
N GLY A 214 -7.61 -21.63 -9.98
CA GLY A 214 -6.61 -20.56 -9.97
C GLY A 214 -7.20 -19.19 -9.62
N CYS A 215 -8.32 -18.82 -10.24
CA CYS A 215 -9.05 -17.57 -9.95
C CYS A 215 -9.54 -17.51 -8.50
N ILE A 216 -10.17 -18.57 -8.00
CA ILE A 216 -10.67 -18.63 -6.62
C ILE A 216 -9.51 -18.62 -5.62
N LEU A 217 -8.50 -19.47 -5.82
CA LEU A 217 -7.35 -19.56 -4.94
C LEU A 217 -6.60 -18.23 -4.86
N SER A 218 -6.37 -17.57 -6.00
CA SER A 218 -5.72 -16.27 -6.03
C SER A 218 -6.55 -15.18 -5.34
N GLY A 219 -7.88 -15.19 -5.50
CA GLY A 219 -8.79 -14.30 -4.76
C GLY A 219 -8.76 -14.54 -3.25
N VAL A 220 -8.76 -15.80 -2.82
CA VAL A 220 -8.66 -16.18 -1.39
C VAL A 220 -7.34 -15.73 -0.80
N LEU A 221 -6.22 -16.08 -1.45
CA LEU A 221 -4.88 -15.72 -0.99
C LEU A 221 -4.68 -14.21 -0.94
N GLY A 222 -5.14 -13.48 -1.97
CA GLY A 222 -5.07 -12.02 -2.01
C GLY A 222 -5.89 -11.35 -0.92
N MET A 223 -7.09 -11.86 -0.64
CA MET A 223 -7.94 -11.37 0.46
C MET A 223 -7.30 -11.64 1.83
N LEU A 224 -6.81 -12.86 2.08
CA LEU A 224 -6.11 -13.21 3.32
C LEU A 224 -4.84 -12.38 3.51
N MET A 225 -4.10 -12.12 2.42
CA MET A 225 -2.91 -11.25 2.44
C MET A 225 -3.28 -9.83 2.86
N ASN A 226 -4.36 -9.25 2.31
CA ASN A 226 -4.81 -7.90 2.67
C ASN A 226 -5.34 -7.82 4.11
N LEU A 227 -6.09 -8.82 4.58
CA LEU A 227 -6.49 -8.90 5.99
C LEU A 227 -5.29 -9.03 6.92
N CYS A 228 -4.32 -9.86 6.57
CA CYS A 228 -3.08 -10.02 7.32
C CYS A 228 -2.30 -8.69 7.36
N ALA A 229 -2.26 -7.94 6.25
CA ALA A 229 -1.65 -6.61 6.20
C ALA A 229 -2.32 -5.62 7.16
N ILE A 230 -3.65 -5.57 7.17
CA ILE A 230 -4.43 -4.72 8.09
C ILE A 230 -4.12 -5.09 9.55
N ARG A 231 -4.20 -6.37 9.89
CA ARG A 231 -3.93 -6.86 11.25
C ARG A 231 -2.48 -6.60 11.68
N LEU A 232 -1.53 -6.75 10.77
CA LEU A 232 -0.12 -6.44 11.02
C LEU A 232 0.08 -4.94 11.27
N HIS A 233 -0.56 -4.09 10.47
CA HIS A 233 -0.52 -2.64 10.66
C HIS A 233 -1.14 -2.23 12.01
N GLU A 234 -2.28 -2.80 12.39
CA GLU A 234 -2.92 -2.54 13.69
C GLU A 234 -2.07 -3.04 14.88
N ALA A 235 -1.48 -4.23 14.78
CA ALA A 235 -0.61 -4.78 15.82
C ALA A 235 0.69 -3.99 16.00
N ASN A 236 1.25 -3.46 14.90
CA ASN A 236 2.45 -2.64 14.93
C ASN A 236 2.23 -1.29 15.63
N SER A 237 1.01 -0.76 15.63
CA SER A 237 0.65 0.41 16.44
C SER A 237 0.72 0.14 17.96
N SER A 238 0.87 -1.13 18.38
CA SER A 238 0.91 -1.53 19.80
C SER A 238 2.25 -2.10 20.27
N HIS A 239 3.05 -2.77 19.41
CA HIS A 239 4.33 -3.36 19.78
C HIS A 239 5.45 -3.15 18.74
N SER A 240 6.58 -2.64 19.21
CA SER A 240 7.54 -1.80 18.47
C SER A 240 8.79 -2.53 17.94
N PHE A 241 8.67 -3.53 17.06
CA PHE A 241 9.89 -4.19 16.52
C PHE A 241 10.03 -4.28 14.99
N LEU A 242 8.95 -4.36 14.20
CA LEU A 242 9.06 -4.49 12.73
C LEU A 242 7.92 -3.77 12.00
N ASP A 243 8.21 -2.66 11.33
CA ASP A 243 7.23 -1.93 10.50
C ASP A 243 6.78 -2.77 9.29
N ILE A 244 5.55 -2.52 8.83
CA ILE A 244 4.92 -3.22 7.72
C ILE A 244 5.72 -3.07 6.43
N SER A 245 6.35 -1.91 6.20
CA SER A 245 7.20 -1.69 5.02
C SER A 245 8.43 -2.60 5.02
N THR A 246 9.03 -2.86 6.19
CA THR A 246 10.19 -3.76 6.31
C THR A 246 9.77 -5.20 6.03
N VAL A 247 8.63 -5.63 6.60
CA VAL A 247 8.08 -6.97 6.34
C VAL A 247 7.72 -7.16 4.85
N GLN A 248 7.15 -6.13 4.21
CA GLN A 248 6.88 -6.13 2.78
C GLN A 248 8.17 -6.23 1.94
N SER A 249 9.20 -5.46 2.27
CA SER A 249 10.50 -5.53 1.58
C SER A 249 11.14 -6.91 1.70
N ILE A 250 11.10 -7.53 2.88
CA ILE A 250 11.55 -8.91 3.09
C ILE A 250 10.73 -9.90 2.23
N ALA A 251 9.40 -9.77 2.24
CA ALA A 251 8.52 -10.62 1.43
C ALA A 251 8.82 -10.52 -0.07
N LYS A 252 9.10 -9.32 -0.58
CA LYS A 252 9.49 -9.08 -1.97
C LYS A 252 10.82 -9.74 -2.31
N MET A 253 11.82 -9.66 -1.43
CA MET A 253 13.11 -10.34 -1.62
C MET A 253 12.93 -11.85 -1.73
N PHE A 254 12.17 -12.47 -0.81
CA PHE A 254 11.87 -13.90 -0.88
C PHE A 254 11.08 -14.27 -2.14
N CYS A 255 10.08 -13.46 -2.52
CA CYS A 255 9.28 -13.70 -3.71
C CYS A 255 10.13 -13.60 -5.00
N ALA A 256 11.00 -12.60 -5.10
CA ALA A 256 11.90 -12.45 -6.24
C ALA A 256 12.88 -13.62 -6.32
N ALA A 257 13.54 -13.97 -5.22
CA ALA A 257 14.50 -15.07 -5.18
C ALA A 257 13.86 -16.42 -5.54
N THR A 258 12.71 -16.74 -4.94
CA THR A 258 11.98 -17.98 -5.25
C THR A 258 11.46 -17.98 -6.68
N SER A 259 11.05 -16.83 -7.24
CA SER A 259 10.55 -16.78 -8.62
C SER A 259 11.58 -17.18 -9.67
N LEU A 260 12.87 -16.96 -9.42
CA LEU A 260 13.95 -17.37 -10.33
C LEU A 260 14.06 -18.89 -10.49
N ALA A 261 13.54 -19.66 -9.52
CA ALA A 261 13.54 -21.13 -9.58
C ALA A 261 12.34 -21.71 -10.35
N PHE A 262 11.26 -20.93 -10.54
CA PHE A 262 10.00 -21.39 -11.12
C PHE A 262 9.67 -20.76 -12.47
N TYR A 263 10.22 -19.59 -12.78
CA TYR A 263 9.94 -18.86 -14.02
C TYR A 263 11.23 -18.56 -14.75
N ASP A 264 11.28 -18.92 -16.03
CA ASP A 264 12.41 -18.62 -16.90
C ASP A 264 12.52 -17.10 -17.12
N MET A 265 13.71 -16.57 -16.88
CA MET A 265 14.03 -15.16 -17.04
C MET A 265 15.41 -15.03 -17.67
N SER A 266 15.56 -14.15 -18.66
CA SER A 266 16.88 -13.90 -19.23
C SER A 266 17.66 -12.93 -18.34
N PHE A 267 18.95 -13.21 -18.20
CA PHE A 267 19.82 -12.48 -17.30
C PHE A 267 20.96 -11.82 -18.06
N SER A 268 21.19 -10.55 -17.74
CA SER A 268 22.44 -9.85 -18.02
C SER A 268 23.12 -9.53 -16.68
N SER A 269 24.45 -9.58 -16.62
CA SER A 269 25.20 -9.31 -15.38
C SER A 269 24.87 -7.94 -14.80
N THR A 270 24.74 -6.92 -15.67
CA THR A 270 24.38 -5.56 -15.27
C THR A 270 22.95 -5.47 -14.74
N PHE A 271 22.03 -6.15 -15.40
CA PHE A 271 20.62 -6.18 -15.02
C PHE A 271 20.42 -6.87 -13.65
N ASN A 272 21.09 -8.00 -13.43
CA ASN A 272 21.05 -8.72 -12.14
C ASN A 272 21.62 -7.90 -11.00
N LEU A 273 22.72 -7.18 -11.25
CA LEU A 273 23.30 -6.27 -10.27
C LEU A 273 22.26 -5.23 -9.83
N PHE A 274 21.56 -4.60 -10.78
CA PHE A 274 20.56 -3.59 -10.45
C PHE A 274 19.32 -4.15 -9.73
N LEU A 275 18.88 -5.39 -10.04
CA LEU A 275 17.84 -6.07 -9.27
C LEU A 275 18.25 -6.26 -7.80
N ILE A 276 19.47 -6.74 -7.55
CA ILE A 276 19.99 -6.96 -6.20
C ILE A 276 20.13 -5.63 -5.46
N VAL A 277 20.72 -4.62 -6.10
CA VAL A 277 20.87 -3.27 -5.53
C VAL A 277 19.50 -2.69 -5.17
N ASN A 278 18.51 -2.80 -6.06
CA ASN A 278 17.16 -2.30 -5.81
C ASN A 278 16.54 -2.94 -4.56
N MET A 279 16.63 -4.25 -4.44
CA MET A 279 16.07 -4.99 -3.30
C MET A 279 16.78 -4.65 -1.98
N LEU A 280 18.12 -4.62 -1.97
CA LEU A 280 18.90 -4.31 -0.77
C LEU A 280 18.72 -2.85 -0.33
N CYS A 281 18.74 -1.89 -1.26
CA CYS A 281 18.51 -0.49 -0.95
C CYS A 281 17.08 -0.25 -0.44
N THR A 282 16.08 -0.93 -1.02
CA THR A 282 14.70 -0.84 -0.53
C THR A 282 14.58 -1.37 0.90
N PHE A 283 15.24 -2.49 1.21
CA PHE A 283 15.29 -3.03 2.57
C PHE A 283 15.93 -2.06 3.55
N GLY A 284 17.13 -1.56 3.25
CA GLY A 284 17.83 -0.60 4.12
C GLY A 284 17.06 0.71 4.31
N PHE A 285 16.43 1.21 3.24
CA PHE A 285 15.50 2.34 3.32
C PHE A 285 14.30 2.03 4.22
N SER A 286 13.65 0.87 4.07
CA SER A 286 12.45 0.50 4.83
C SER A 286 12.75 0.33 6.32
N GLU A 287 13.88 -0.30 6.65
CA GLU A 287 14.35 -0.47 8.02
C GLU A 287 14.67 0.88 8.66
N SER A 288 15.48 1.72 8.01
CA SER A 288 15.78 3.05 8.55
C SER A 288 14.52 3.93 8.65
N SER A 289 13.60 3.78 7.70
CA SER A 289 12.32 4.48 7.71
C SER A 289 11.42 4.07 8.87
N SER A 290 11.49 2.81 9.30
CA SER A 290 10.67 2.30 10.39
C SER A 290 11.04 2.93 11.74
N HIS A 291 12.33 3.08 12.00
CA HIS A 291 12.84 3.66 13.23
C HIS A 291 12.38 5.11 13.43
N TRP A 292 12.37 5.93 12.36
CA TRP A 292 11.93 7.32 12.49
C TRP A 292 10.42 7.42 12.73
N ARG A 293 9.59 6.57 12.09
CA ARG A 293 8.12 6.61 12.24
C ARG A 293 7.71 6.31 13.68
N ILE A 294 8.30 5.27 14.26
CA ILE A 294 8.05 4.86 15.65
C ILE A 294 8.38 5.99 16.63
N GLN A 295 9.52 6.66 16.43
CA GLN A 295 9.93 7.78 17.29
C GLN A 295 8.96 8.96 17.21
N GLN A 296 8.38 9.24 16.04
CA GLN A 296 7.40 10.32 15.88
C GLN A 296 6.03 10.01 16.46
N GLU A 297 5.50 8.81 16.28
CA GLU A 297 4.20 8.42 16.86
C GLU A 297 4.26 8.49 18.39
N SER A 298 5.39 8.10 18.99
CA SER A 298 5.64 8.24 20.43
C SER A 298 5.61 9.70 20.90
N GLN A 299 6.25 10.61 20.14
CA GLN A 299 6.25 12.06 20.46
C GLN A 299 4.85 12.70 20.32
N MET A 300 4.10 12.35 19.28
CA MET A 300 2.73 12.86 19.08
C MET A 300 1.76 12.35 20.15
N ASN A 301 1.89 11.09 20.57
CA ASN A 301 1.05 10.52 21.62
C ASN A 301 1.34 11.16 22.99
N HIS A 302 2.61 11.46 23.29
CA HIS A 302 2.97 12.20 24.51
C HIS A 302 2.42 13.63 24.49
N SER A 303 2.55 14.34 23.37
CA SER A 303 1.97 15.69 23.24
C SER A 303 0.44 15.70 23.38
N LYS A 304 -0.25 14.68 22.87
CA LYS A 304 -1.71 14.53 23.05
C LYS A 304 -2.10 14.16 24.48
N SER A 305 -1.31 13.33 25.18
CA SER A 305 -1.58 13.03 26.59
C SER A 305 -1.39 14.27 27.46
N ASP A 306 -0.36 15.07 27.18
CA ASP A 306 -0.08 16.31 27.92
C ASP A 306 -1.19 17.35 27.69
N GLN A 307 -1.68 17.50 26.44
CA GLN A 307 -2.83 18.36 26.14
C GLN A 307 -4.14 17.88 26.78
N ASN A 308 -4.37 16.57 26.84
CA ASN A 308 -5.54 16.00 27.53
C ASN A 308 -5.43 16.15 29.06
N LEU A 309 -4.21 16.17 29.62
CA LEU A 309 -3.96 16.42 31.03
C LEU A 309 -4.19 17.90 31.39
N GLU A 310 -3.70 18.83 30.55
CA GLU A 310 -3.95 20.26 30.71
C GLU A 310 -5.43 20.64 30.58
N THR A 311 -6.17 19.96 29.70
CA THR A 311 -7.63 20.19 29.53
C THR A 311 -8.49 19.48 30.58
N SER A 312 -7.93 18.58 31.39
CA SER A 312 -8.62 17.89 32.49
C SER A 312 -8.27 18.43 33.88
N LEU A 313 -7.44 19.47 33.98
CA LEU A 313 -7.29 20.25 35.21
C LEU A 313 -8.65 20.84 35.61
N PRO A 314 -9.12 20.67 36.86
CA PRO A 314 -10.41 21.21 37.28
C PRO A 314 -10.36 22.73 37.20
N TRP A 315 -11.31 23.32 36.47
CA TRP A 315 -11.60 24.75 36.54
C TRP A 315 -11.92 25.12 38.00
N GLY A 316 -10.97 25.73 38.70
CA GLY A 316 -11.22 26.27 40.02
C GLY A 316 -9.98 26.36 40.92
N LEU A 317 -9.00 27.17 40.53
CA LEU A 317 -8.19 27.94 41.47
C LEU A 317 -7.83 29.27 40.78
N ASP A 318 -8.66 30.28 41.02
CA ASP A 318 -8.36 31.68 40.73
C ASP A 318 -7.17 32.10 41.62
N GLU A 319 -5.96 32.10 41.06
CA GLU A 319 -4.91 33.01 41.53
C GLU A 319 -4.96 34.26 40.64
N GLU A 320 -5.54 35.33 41.19
CA GLU A 320 -5.49 36.68 40.64
C GLU A 320 -4.03 37.11 40.45
N ILE A 321 -3.49 36.96 39.24
CA ILE A 321 -2.29 37.67 38.84
C ILE A 321 -2.72 39.07 38.37
N PRO A 322 -2.29 40.17 39.03
CA PRO A 322 -2.69 41.50 38.62
C PRO A 322 -2.22 41.80 37.19
N ALA A 323 -3.15 42.21 36.33
CA ALA A 323 -2.96 42.48 34.90
C ALA A 323 -1.94 43.59 34.55
N GLY A 324 -1.24 44.15 35.54
CA GLY A 324 -0.21 45.18 35.38
C GLY A 324 1.22 44.64 35.21
N LEU A 325 1.53 43.40 35.63
CA LEU A 325 2.93 42.94 35.66
C LEU A 325 3.44 42.43 34.30
N LYS A 326 2.56 41.83 33.48
CA LYS A 326 2.95 41.24 32.17
C LYS A 326 3.25 42.28 31.08
N ARG A 327 2.73 43.50 31.20
CA ARG A 327 2.95 44.57 30.21
C ARG A 327 4.31 45.26 30.39
N HIS A 328 4.88 45.23 31.61
CA HIS A 328 6.12 45.93 31.93
C HIS A 328 7.37 45.16 31.48
N GLU A 329 7.34 43.82 31.48
CA GLU A 329 8.44 42.98 30.97
C GLU A 329 8.50 43.00 29.43
N LEU A 330 7.35 42.94 28.75
CA LEU A 330 7.29 43.02 27.28
C LEU A 330 7.78 44.37 26.71
N GLN A 331 7.63 45.47 27.45
CA GLN A 331 8.17 46.77 27.03
C GLN A 331 9.68 46.91 27.28
N GLN A 332 10.26 46.22 28.27
CA GLN A 332 11.70 46.27 28.54
C GLN A 332 12.52 45.48 27.51
N ASP A 333 11.98 44.37 26.99
CA ASP A 333 12.67 43.57 25.97
C ASP A 333 12.64 44.23 24.57
N MET A 334 11.60 45.02 24.26
CA MET A 334 11.54 45.77 23.01
C MET A 334 12.58 46.90 22.93
N ILE A 335 12.99 47.48 24.07
CA ILE A 335 13.99 48.56 24.11
C ILE A 335 15.42 48.01 23.99
N ARG A 336 15.69 46.77 24.42
CA ARG A 336 17.01 46.14 24.26
C ARG A 336 17.34 45.76 22.81
N VAL A 337 16.32 45.48 21.98
CA VAL A 337 16.53 45.07 20.57
C VAL A 337 16.79 46.27 19.64
N GLN A 338 16.48 47.51 20.06
CA GLN A 338 16.74 48.72 19.27
C GLN A 338 18.11 49.38 19.53
N MET A 339 18.93 48.84 20.44
CA MET A 339 20.27 49.38 20.75
C MET A 339 21.40 48.34 20.63
N SER A 340 21.26 47.35 19.74
CA SER A 340 22.34 46.45 19.32
C SER A 340 22.59 46.50 17.82
#